data_AF-A0A0D5NEY6-F1
#
_entry.id   AF-A0A0D5NEY6-F1
#
_cell.length_a   1.000
_cell.length_b   1.000
_cell.length_c   1.000
_cell.angle_alpha   90.00
_cell.angle_beta   90.00
_cell.angle_gamma   90.00
#
_symmetry.space_group_name_H-M   'P 1'
#
loop_
_entity.id
_entity.type
_entity.pdbx_description
1 polymer ?
#
loop_
_entity_poly.entity_id
_entity_poly.type
_entity_poly.pdbx_seq_one_letter_code
_entity_poly.pdbx_strand_id
1 'polypeptide(L)'
;MEEIKCGILQGETLGKAFYMINAEILEGSLAEPVGLISSGIWLNEQRLGIPVSFLKLGTDFNRQLKLYVDIRLCPDNVRPIITDTKSGTLRMQQPDQTVALEGRKQLLFIDDSGVLPALPSLLGLARSGAQIEVFRMNASDKAASNALRNYIKRMDFSIRSIRGGGEQGIAAAIKEQTIGTRIMAFCDWRDFSRIKRIARQSGYANEEFQGIGIGEKEERVFCAHCYEMQPKPNGSEMDCVRCGSPLLISNHYSPRLEAFMGYVNVNE
;
A
#
# COMPACT_ATOMS: atom_id res chain seq x y z
N MET A 1 9.78 -20.37 0.42
CA MET A 1 8.83 -19.43 -0.22
C MET A 1 8.80 -19.78 -1.70
N GLU A 2 7.61 -19.82 -2.30
CA GLU A 2 7.45 -20.19 -3.71
C GLU A 2 7.91 -19.03 -4.60
N GLU A 3 8.92 -19.28 -5.43
CA GLU A 3 9.43 -18.31 -6.40
C GLU A 3 8.54 -18.31 -7.65
N ILE A 4 8.21 -17.12 -8.15
CA ILE A 4 7.39 -16.90 -9.34
C ILE A 4 8.31 -16.40 -10.44
N LYS A 5 8.29 -17.05 -11.60
CA LYS A 5 9.12 -16.69 -12.75
C LYS A 5 8.27 -16.11 -13.86
N CYS A 6 8.73 -15.00 -14.43
CA CYS A 6 8.02 -14.28 -15.48
C CYS A 6 8.95 -13.98 -16.67
N GLY A 7 8.37 -14.01 -17.88
CA GLY A 7 9.00 -13.54 -19.11
C GLY A 7 8.62 -12.09 -19.36
N ILE A 8 9.59 -11.24 -19.70
CA ILE A 8 9.33 -9.82 -19.97
C ILE A 8 8.88 -9.64 -21.41
N LEU A 9 7.74 -8.96 -21.58
CA LEU A 9 7.15 -8.70 -22.89
C LEU A 9 7.54 -7.31 -23.41
N GLN A 10 7.42 -6.29 -22.57
CA GLN A 10 7.70 -4.90 -22.95
C GLN A 10 7.80 -4.02 -21.69
N GLY A 11 8.47 -2.88 -21.79
CA GLY A 11 8.56 -1.88 -20.73
C GLY A 11 8.35 -0.46 -21.26
N GLU A 12 7.79 0.42 -20.43
CA GLU A 12 7.64 1.83 -20.75
C GLU A 12 7.73 2.74 -19.52
N THR A 13 8.18 3.97 -19.72
CA THR A 13 8.21 4.99 -18.66
C THR A 13 6.83 5.57 -18.43
N LEU A 14 6.40 5.62 -17.17
CA LEU A 14 5.23 6.38 -16.75
C LEU A 14 5.67 7.72 -16.13
N GLY A 15 5.80 8.72 -17.01
CA GLY A 15 6.33 10.03 -16.63
C GLY A 15 7.83 9.97 -16.31
N LYS A 16 8.26 10.75 -15.31
CA LYS A 16 9.68 10.80 -14.88
C LYS A 16 10.00 9.95 -13.65
N ALA A 17 8.98 9.41 -13.00
CA ALA A 17 9.10 8.75 -11.69
C ALA A 17 9.00 7.23 -11.77
N PHE A 18 8.18 6.69 -12.68
CA PHE A 18 7.86 5.27 -12.67
C PHE A 18 8.21 4.61 -14.00
N TYR A 19 8.48 3.31 -13.94
CA TYR A 19 8.61 2.43 -15.09
C TYR A 19 7.63 1.26 -14.93
N MET A 20 6.92 0.93 -16.00
CA MET A 20 5.97 -0.16 -16.04
C MET A 20 6.51 -1.28 -16.92
N ILE A 21 6.55 -2.49 -16.39
CA ILE A 21 6.96 -3.71 -17.11
C ILE A 21 5.72 -4.57 -17.34
N ASN A 22 5.46 -4.95 -18.58
CA ASN A 22 4.51 -6.01 -18.89
C ASN A 22 5.28 -7.33 -18.96
N ALA A 23 4.76 -8.33 -18.28
CA ALA A 23 5.36 -9.65 -18.21
C ALA A 23 4.28 -10.74 -18.31
N GLU A 24 4.69 -11.97 -18.55
CA GLU A 24 3.86 -13.17 -18.47
C GLU A 24 4.41 -14.12 -17.42
N ILE A 25 3.54 -14.77 -16.65
CA ILE A 25 3.94 -15.78 -15.67
C ILE A 25 4.29 -17.06 -16.43
N LEU A 26 5.54 -17.51 -16.29
CA LEU A 26 6.06 -18.75 -16.84
C LEU A 26 5.95 -19.90 -15.83
N GLU A 27 6.20 -19.61 -14.55
CA GLU A 27 6.19 -20.59 -13.46
C GLU A 27 5.64 -19.97 -12.17
N GLY A 28 4.89 -20.76 -11.40
CA GLY A 28 4.24 -20.32 -10.15
C GLY A 28 2.88 -19.65 -10.36
N SER A 29 2.34 -19.07 -9.28
CA SER A 29 1.08 -18.32 -9.31
C SER A 29 1.04 -17.21 -8.27
N LEU A 30 0.30 -16.15 -8.56
CA LEU A 30 -0.04 -15.11 -7.60
C LEU A 30 -1.45 -15.34 -7.09
N ALA A 31 -1.58 -15.39 -5.75
CA ALA A 31 -2.85 -15.56 -5.07
C ALA A 31 -3.76 -14.33 -5.28
N GLU A 32 -3.21 -13.14 -5.04
CA GLU A 32 -3.95 -11.88 -5.11
C GLU A 32 -3.73 -11.14 -6.44
N PRO A 33 -4.74 -10.39 -6.92
CA PRO A 33 -4.65 -9.69 -8.20
C PRO A 33 -3.73 -8.47 -8.13
N VAL A 34 -3.59 -7.85 -6.95
CA VAL A 34 -2.75 -6.66 -6.73
C VAL A 34 -1.95 -6.83 -5.46
N GLY A 35 -0.68 -6.45 -5.50
CA GLY A 35 0.15 -6.43 -4.31
C GLY A 35 1.44 -5.64 -4.48
N LEU A 36 2.11 -5.44 -3.34
CA LEU A 36 3.41 -4.81 -3.21
C LEU A 36 4.42 -5.85 -2.71
N ILE A 37 5.58 -5.87 -3.37
CA ILE A 37 6.74 -6.66 -3.01
C ILE A 37 7.81 -5.68 -2.51
N SER A 38 7.81 -5.43 -1.20
CA SER A 38 8.70 -4.47 -0.54
C SER A 38 10.17 -4.90 -0.60
N SER A 39 10.43 -6.20 -0.62
CA SER A 39 11.81 -6.71 -0.75
C SER A 39 12.40 -6.50 -2.14
N GLY A 40 11.56 -6.29 -3.15
CA GLY A 40 11.92 -6.18 -4.55
C GLY A 40 12.01 -7.50 -5.31
N ILE A 41 12.58 -7.46 -6.53
CA ILE A 41 12.55 -8.57 -7.51
C ILE A 41 13.94 -8.87 -8.07
N TRP A 42 14.09 -9.96 -8.80
CA TRP A 42 15.27 -10.20 -9.64
C TRP A 42 14.91 -9.94 -11.10
N LEU A 43 15.78 -9.21 -11.80
CA LEU A 43 15.66 -8.88 -13.21
C LEU A 43 16.94 -9.30 -13.92
N ASN A 44 16.87 -10.26 -14.85
CA ASN A 44 18.05 -10.79 -15.56
C ASN A 44 19.22 -11.13 -14.61
N GLU A 45 18.91 -11.91 -13.56
CA GLU A 45 19.85 -12.32 -12.49
C GLU A 45 20.30 -11.21 -11.52
N GLN A 46 19.99 -9.95 -11.80
CA GLN A 46 20.33 -8.84 -10.90
C GLN A 46 19.21 -8.56 -9.91
N ARG A 47 19.57 -8.35 -8.64
CA ARG A 47 18.60 -8.00 -7.59
C ARG A 47 18.23 -6.52 -7.68
N LEU A 48 16.95 -6.25 -7.89
CA LEU A 48 16.32 -4.94 -7.69
C LEU A 48 15.79 -4.88 -6.26
N GLY A 49 16.60 -4.37 -5.32
CA GLY A 49 16.26 -4.25 -3.90
C GLY A 49 15.31 -3.10 -3.57
N ILE A 50 14.36 -2.79 -4.45
CA ILE A 50 13.41 -1.70 -4.31
C ILE A 50 11.98 -2.21 -4.40
N PRO A 51 10.99 -1.53 -3.79
CA PRO A 51 9.62 -1.96 -3.85
C PRO A 51 9.08 -2.06 -5.28
N VAL A 52 8.34 -3.12 -5.55
CA VAL A 52 7.66 -3.34 -6.84
C VAL A 52 6.19 -3.63 -6.60
N SER A 53 5.32 -2.84 -7.21
CA SER A 53 3.87 -3.08 -7.16
C SER A 53 3.41 -3.77 -8.45
N PHE A 54 2.38 -4.62 -8.39
CA PHE A 54 1.90 -5.34 -9.57
C PHE A 54 0.38 -5.43 -9.67
N LEU A 55 -0.08 -5.66 -10.91
CA LEU A 55 -1.44 -6.09 -11.24
C LEU A 55 -1.38 -7.36 -12.11
N LYS A 56 -2.09 -8.41 -11.71
CA LYS A 56 -2.38 -9.60 -12.51
C LYS A 56 -3.48 -9.28 -13.52
N LEU A 57 -3.20 -9.53 -14.80
CA LEU A 57 -4.09 -9.32 -15.92
C LEU A 57 -4.54 -10.68 -16.47
N GLY A 58 -5.77 -11.10 -16.13
CA GLY A 58 -6.41 -12.30 -16.69
C GLY A 58 -6.49 -13.50 -15.72
N THR A 59 -7.30 -14.48 -16.11
CA THR A 59 -7.45 -15.78 -15.44
C THR A 59 -6.94 -16.90 -16.35
N ASP A 60 -6.24 -17.86 -15.74
CA ASP A 60 -5.80 -19.18 -16.20
C ASP A 60 -4.98 -19.31 -17.51
N PHE A 61 -5.42 -18.76 -18.65
CA PHE A 61 -4.78 -18.99 -19.96
C PHE A 61 -3.89 -17.84 -20.45
N ASN A 62 -4.09 -16.62 -19.94
CA ASN A 62 -3.28 -15.45 -20.29
C ASN A 62 -2.77 -14.79 -19.01
N ARG A 63 -1.72 -15.38 -18.42
CA ARG A 63 -1.21 -14.99 -17.08
C ARG A 63 -0.30 -13.77 -17.19
N GLN A 64 -0.83 -12.65 -17.67
CA GLN A 64 -0.06 -11.43 -17.80
C GLN A 64 0.02 -10.67 -16.47
N LEU A 65 1.08 -9.91 -16.32
CA LEU A 65 1.35 -9.04 -15.19
C LEU A 65 1.78 -7.67 -15.69
N LYS A 66 1.33 -6.64 -14.99
CA LYS A 66 1.95 -5.31 -15.04
C LYS A 66 2.66 -5.07 -13.74
N LEU A 67 3.96 -4.82 -13.80
CA LEU A 67 4.78 -4.42 -12.67
C LEU A 67 5.12 -2.95 -12.77
N TYR A 68 5.22 -2.29 -11.63
CA TYR A 68 5.48 -0.87 -11.52
C TYR A 68 6.64 -0.69 -10.55
N VAL A 69 7.59 0.14 -10.94
CA VAL A 69 8.81 0.43 -10.19
C VAL A 69 9.00 1.94 -10.14
N ASP A 70 9.39 2.48 -8.98
CA ASP A 70 9.87 3.84 -8.88
C ASP A 70 11.35 3.89 -9.30
N ILE A 71 11.63 4.41 -10.49
CA ILE A 71 12.99 4.44 -11.05
C ILE A 71 13.91 5.43 -10.33
N ARG A 72 13.35 6.28 -9.45
CA ARG A 72 14.13 7.24 -8.65
C ARG A 72 14.71 6.59 -7.41
N LEU A 73 14.15 5.45 -6.99
CA LEU A 73 14.70 4.62 -5.92
C LEU A 73 15.81 3.68 -6.44
N CYS A 74 15.95 3.56 -7.76
CA CYS A 74 16.99 2.73 -8.36
C CYS A 74 18.37 3.39 -8.20
N PRO A 75 19.40 2.65 -7.77
CA PRO A 75 20.78 3.07 -7.95
C PRO A 75 21.09 3.38 -9.43
N ASP A 76 21.99 4.33 -9.69
CA ASP A 76 22.31 4.77 -11.06
C ASP A 76 22.82 3.63 -11.95
N ASN A 77 23.55 2.68 -11.38
CA ASN A 77 24.03 1.50 -12.09
C ASN A 77 22.93 0.48 -12.41
N VAL A 78 21.78 0.56 -11.76
CA VAL A 78 20.64 -0.36 -11.90
C VAL A 78 19.58 0.19 -12.85
N ARG A 79 19.44 1.51 -12.91
CA ARG A 79 18.41 2.19 -13.71
C ARG A 79 18.43 1.79 -15.20
N PRO A 80 19.58 1.70 -15.91
CA PRO A 80 19.61 1.26 -17.31
C PRO A 80 19.12 -0.18 -17.47
N ILE A 81 19.40 -1.07 -16.50
CA ILE A 81 18.89 -2.44 -16.56
C ILE A 81 17.37 -2.43 -16.56
N ILE A 82 16.70 -1.58 -15.79
CA ILE A 82 15.23 -1.51 -15.84
C ILE A 82 14.76 -0.85 -17.13
N THR A 83 15.32 0.30 -17.51
CA THR A 83 14.78 1.10 -18.62
C THR A 83 15.03 0.50 -19.99
N ASP A 84 16.13 -0.24 -20.14
CA ASP A 84 16.58 -0.79 -21.43
C ASP A 84 16.18 -2.26 -21.60
N THR A 85 15.62 -2.90 -20.56
CA THR A 85 15.12 -4.27 -20.63
C THR A 85 13.87 -4.33 -21.51
N LYS A 86 14.07 -4.77 -22.75
CA LYS A 86 12.98 -5.04 -23.72
C LYS A 86 12.50 -6.50 -23.67
N SER A 87 13.34 -7.40 -23.19
CA SER A 87 13.07 -8.83 -23.04
C SER A 87 13.95 -9.39 -21.92
N GLY A 88 13.60 -10.56 -21.40
CA GLY A 88 14.36 -11.20 -20.34
C GLY A 88 13.49 -11.96 -19.36
N THR A 89 14.09 -12.30 -18.22
CA THR A 89 13.40 -13.01 -17.14
C THR A 89 13.34 -12.19 -15.88
N LEU A 90 12.24 -12.34 -15.16
CA LEU A 90 11.98 -11.71 -13.90
C LEU A 90 11.64 -12.79 -12.88
N ARG A 91 12.17 -12.69 -11.66
CA ARG A 91 11.80 -13.58 -10.56
C ARG A 91 11.30 -12.77 -9.37
N MET A 92 10.24 -13.22 -8.75
CA MET A 92 9.63 -12.54 -7.61
C MET A 92 9.12 -13.54 -6.58
N GLN A 93 8.80 -13.05 -5.39
CA GLN A 93 8.12 -13.81 -4.34
C GLN A 93 6.66 -13.36 -4.26
N GLN A 94 5.86 -14.02 -3.43
CA GLN A 94 4.53 -13.50 -3.08
C GLN A 94 4.65 -12.08 -2.47
N PRO A 95 3.66 -11.21 -2.70
CA PRO A 95 3.61 -9.89 -2.07
C PRO A 95 3.52 -9.98 -0.55
N ASP A 96 4.14 -9.00 0.13
CA ASP A 96 3.98 -8.79 1.58
C ASP A 96 2.74 -7.96 1.92
N GLN A 97 2.20 -7.20 0.97
CA GLN A 97 0.94 -6.46 1.13
C GLN A 97 0.07 -6.62 -0.12
N THR A 98 -1.24 -6.82 0.06
CA THR A 98 -2.19 -7.08 -1.03
C THR A 98 -3.44 -6.22 -0.90
N VAL A 99 -4.14 -6.04 -2.03
CA VAL A 99 -5.40 -5.29 -2.08
C VAL A 99 -6.39 -6.06 -2.93
N ALA A 100 -7.59 -6.27 -2.40
CA ALA A 100 -8.70 -6.88 -3.12
C ALA A 100 -9.39 -5.84 -4.00
N LEU A 101 -9.70 -6.20 -5.25
CA LEU A 101 -10.38 -5.32 -6.21
C LEU A 101 -11.89 -5.57 -6.20
N GLU A 102 -12.53 -5.25 -5.08
CA GLU A 102 -13.95 -5.53 -4.85
C GLU A 102 -14.76 -4.27 -4.62
N GLY A 103 -16.02 -4.27 -5.05
CA GLY A 103 -16.98 -3.22 -4.77
C GLY A 103 -17.21 -2.28 -5.96
N ARG A 104 -18.42 -1.70 -6.01
CA ARG A 104 -18.85 -0.87 -7.16
C ARG A 104 -18.38 0.58 -7.08
N LYS A 105 -18.14 1.10 -5.88
CA LYS A 105 -17.67 2.47 -5.65
C LYS A 105 -16.48 2.47 -4.70
N GLN A 106 -15.40 3.14 -5.10
CA GLN A 106 -14.16 3.21 -4.35
C GLN A 106 -13.73 4.67 -4.11
N LEU A 107 -13.42 4.98 -2.85
CA LEU A 107 -12.67 6.18 -2.49
C LEU A 107 -11.20 5.83 -2.31
N LEU A 108 -10.31 6.45 -3.09
CA LEU A 108 -8.88 6.21 -3.00
C LEU A 108 -8.19 7.42 -2.38
N PHE A 109 -7.59 7.27 -1.21
CA PHE A 109 -6.74 8.28 -0.59
C PHE A 109 -5.28 7.97 -0.91
N ILE A 110 -4.60 8.89 -1.59
CA ILE A 110 -3.24 8.67 -2.09
C ILE A 110 -2.35 9.85 -1.71
N ASP A 111 -1.26 9.61 -0.98
CA ASP A 111 -0.17 10.59 -0.81
C ASP A 111 0.99 10.33 -1.79
N ASP A 112 2.04 11.13 -1.72
CA ASP A 112 3.21 10.98 -2.57
C ASP A 112 3.91 9.60 -2.44
N SER A 113 3.94 9.03 -1.24
CA SER A 113 4.57 7.72 -0.96
C SER A 113 3.73 6.55 -1.50
N GLY A 114 2.42 6.71 -1.51
CA GLY A 114 1.47 5.69 -1.96
C GLY A 114 1.19 5.68 -3.46
N VAL A 115 1.82 6.56 -4.25
CA VAL A 115 1.58 6.57 -5.71
C VAL A 115 1.95 5.23 -6.34
N LEU A 116 3.13 4.68 -6.02
CA LEU A 116 3.59 3.40 -6.57
C LEU A 116 2.59 2.26 -6.34
N PRO A 117 2.16 1.96 -5.11
CA PRO A 117 1.20 0.89 -4.86
C PRO A 117 -0.22 1.18 -5.39
N ALA A 118 -0.59 2.46 -5.58
CA ALA A 118 -1.92 2.81 -6.07
C ALA A 118 -2.11 2.58 -7.58
N LEU A 119 -1.06 2.68 -8.40
CA LEU A 119 -1.17 2.58 -9.86
C LEU A 119 -1.79 1.24 -10.33
N PRO A 120 -1.36 0.07 -9.82
CA PRO A 120 -2.01 -1.20 -10.14
C PRO A 120 -3.48 -1.27 -9.74
N SER A 121 -3.83 -0.80 -8.55
CA SER A 121 -5.21 -0.81 -8.06
C SER A 121 -6.11 0.06 -8.92
N LEU A 122 -5.65 1.26 -9.31
CA LEU A 122 -6.39 2.14 -10.21
C LEU A 122 -6.69 1.46 -11.55
N LEU A 123 -5.72 0.78 -12.15
CA LEU A 123 -5.92 0.04 -13.40
C LEU A 123 -6.86 -1.16 -13.22
N GLY A 124 -6.68 -1.92 -12.14
CA GLY A 124 -7.52 -3.07 -11.83
C GLY A 124 -8.99 -2.68 -11.67
N LEU A 125 -9.25 -1.61 -10.90
CA LEU A 125 -10.59 -1.05 -10.70
C LEU A 125 -11.17 -0.43 -11.98
N ALA A 126 -10.34 0.20 -12.82
CA ALA A 126 -10.77 0.68 -14.14
C ALA A 126 -11.39 -0.46 -14.96
N ARG A 127 -10.70 -1.60 -14.97
CA ARG A 127 -11.09 -2.78 -15.75
C ARG A 127 -12.32 -3.48 -15.18
N SER A 128 -12.58 -3.38 -13.89
CA SER A 128 -13.79 -3.92 -13.26
C SER A 128 -15.02 -3.04 -13.47
N GLY A 129 -14.86 -1.83 -14.03
CA GLY A 129 -15.95 -0.86 -14.18
C GLY A 129 -16.39 -0.23 -12.85
N ALA A 130 -15.51 -0.23 -11.84
CA ALA A 130 -15.82 0.43 -10.57
C ALA A 130 -15.88 1.96 -10.75
N GLN A 131 -16.78 2.62 -10.02
CA GLN A 131 -16.78 4.07 -9.87
C GLN A 131 -15.66 4.48 -8.92
N ILE A 132 -14.74 5.33 -9.37
CA ILE A 132 -13.56 5.71 -8.60
C ILE A 132 -13.54 7.22 -8.37
N GLU A 133 -13.34 7.60 -7.11
CA GLU A 133 -13.03 8.96 -6.70
C GLU A 133 -11.67 8.98 -6.00
N VAL A 134 -10.72 9.73 -6.56
CA VAL A 134 -9.36 9.82 -6.01
C VAL A 134 -9.19 11.11 -5.21
N PHE A 135 -8.76 10.97 -3.97
CA PHE A 135 -8.35 12.04 -3.07
C PHE A 135 -6.83 12.03 -2.92
N ARG A 136 -6.18 13.03 -3.52
CA ARG A 136 -4.75 13.25 -3.34
C ARG A 136 -4.49 14.00 -2.04
N MET A 137 -3.62 13.45 -1.22
CA MET A 137 -3.10 14.02 0.02
C MET A 137 -1.64 14.44 -0.19
N ASN A 138 -1.12 15.34 0.66
CA ASN A 138 0.29 15.72 0.77
C ASN A 138 1.06 15.71 -0.57
N ALA A 139 0.93 16.82 -1.28
CA ALA A 139 1.22 16.98 -2.71
C ALA A 139 2.62 17.54 -3.01
N SER A 140 3.66 17.10 -2.29
CA SER A 140 4.99 17.72 -2.27
C SER A 140 5.92 17.25 -3.40
N ASP A 141 5.85 15.98 -3.77
CA ASP A 141 6.65 15.35 -4.82
C ASP A 141 5.99 15.59 -6.18
N LYS A 142 6.48 16.61 -6.89
CA LYS A 142 5.97 16.99 -8.22
C LYS A 142 6.03 15.85 -9.23
N ALA A 143 7.03 14.96 -9.17
CA ALA A 143 7.20 13.92 -10.17
C ALA A 143 6.20 12.78 -9.97
N ALA A 144 6.10 12.25 -8.74
CA ALA A 144 5.09 11.25 -8.38
C ALA A 144 3.67 11.77 -8.66
N SER A 145 3.45 13.02 -8.29
CA SER A 145 2.16 13.69 -8.42
C SER A 145 1.72 13.95 -9.85
N ASN A 146 2.65 14.33 -10.73
CA ASN A 146 2.36 14.48 -12.15
C ASN A 146 2.08 13.12 -12.79
N ALA A 147 2.82 12.08 -12.40
CA ALA A 147 2.55 10.72 -12.89
C ALA A 147 1.15 10.25 -12.48
N LEU A 148 0.77 10.40 -11.19
CA LEU A 148 -0.56 10.07 -10.71
C LEU A 148 -1.66 10.85 -11.46
N ARG A 149 -1.52 12.17 -11.60
CA ARG A 149 -2.50 13.00 -12.31
C ARG A 149 -2.66 12.59 -13.76
N ASN A 150 -1.55 12.34 -14.46
CA ASN A 150 -1.57 11.88 -15.85
C ASN A 150 -2.21 10.51 -15.98
N TYR A 151 -1.95 9.61 -15.02
CA TYR A 151 -2.55 8.27 -15.00
C TYR A 151 -4.06 8.34 -14.82
N ILE A 152 -4.53 9.10 -13.83
CA ILE A 152 -5.96 9.32 -13.55
C ILE A 152 -6.66 9.97 -14.74
N LYS A 153 -6.04 10.98 -15.36
CA LYS A 153 -6.59 11.65 -16.55
C LYS A 153 -6.77 10.68 -17.72
N ARG A 154 -5.84 9.74 -17.93
CA ARG A 154 -5.95 8.72 -18.99
C ARG A 154 -7.09 7.74 -18.75
N MET A 155 -7.46 7.50 -17.49
CA MET A 155 -8.56 6.60 -17.10
C MET A 155 -9.90 7.31 -16.92
N ASP A 156 -9.94 8.63 -17.11
CA ASP A 156 -11.13 9.47 -16.91
C ASP A 156 -11.72 9.40 -15.48
N PHE A 157 -10.87 9.29 -14.46
CA PHE A 157 -11.31 9.35 -13.07
C PHE A 157 -11.34 10.77 -12.51
N SER A 158 -12.22 10.99 -11.53
CA SER A 158 -12.21 12.23 -10.76
C SER A 158 -11.04 12.25 -9.79
N ILE A 159 -10.33 13.39 -9.71
CA ILE A 159 -9.27 13.64 -8.74
C ILE A 159 -9.56 14.93 -7.98
N ARG A 160 -9.61 14.84 -6.65
CA ARG A 160 -9.75 15.98 -5.74
C ARG A 160 -8.51 16.06 -4.85
N SER A 161 -8.14 17.27 -4.48
CA SER A 161 -7.01 17.51 -3.58
C SER A 161 -7.51 17.81 -2.18
N ILE A 162 -7.07 17.05 -1.19
CA ILE A 162 -7.30 17.38 0.22
C ILE A 162 -6.10 18.19 0.69
N ARG A 163 -6.27 19.52 0.74
CA ARG A 163 -5.20 20.41 1.19
C ARG A 163 -4.88 20.15 2.67
N GLY A 164 -3.60 19.94 2.97
CA GLY A 164 -3.06 19.88 4.33
C GLY A 164 -3.31 18.58 5.11
N GLY A 165 -3.78 17.50 4.46
CA GLY A 165 -4.03 16.22 5.15
C GLY A 165 -5.00 16.34 6.34
N GLY A 166 -5.77 17.42 6.40
CA GLY A 166 -6.58 17.74 7.57
C GLY A 166 -7.69 16.72 7.75
N GLU A 167 -7.89 16.26 8.98
CA GLU A 167 -8.92 15.28 9.34
C GLU A 167 -10.30 15.69 8.83
N GLN A 168 -10.60 16.99 8.80
CA GLN A 168 -11.86 17.53 8.30
C GLN A 168 -12.10 17.23 6.82
N GLY A 169 -11.06 17.32 5.98
CA GLY A 169 -11.19 17.06 4.54
C GLY A 169 -11.41 15.57 4.26
N ILE A 170 -10.71 14.71 5.00
CA ILE A 170 -10.91 13.25 4.93
C ILE A 170 -12.32 12.90 5.42
N ALA A 171 -12.74 13.44 6.57
CA ALA A 171 -14.06 13.20 7.13
C ALA A 171 -15.19 13.69 6.22
N ALA A 172 -15.04 14.87 5.60
CA ALA A 172 -16.02 15.39 4.63
C ALA A 172 -16.15 14.46 3.43
N ALA A 173 -15.02 14.04 2.83
CA ALA A 173 -15.01 13.11 1.70
C ALA A 173 -15.71 11.78 2.03
N ILE A 174 -15.52 11.25 3.24
CA ILE A 174 -16.12 9.99 3.69
C ILE A 174 -17.63 10.16 4.00
N LYS A 175 -18.04 11.26 4.64
CA LYS A 175 -19.44 11.50 5.05
C LYS A 175 -20.40 11.71 3.87
N GLU A 176 -19.91 12.19 2.73
CA GLU A 176 -20.72 12.42 1.53
C GLU A 176 -21.09 11.14 0.76
N GLN A 177 -20.63 9.97 1.23
CA GLN A 177 -20.74 8.72 0.50
C GLN A 177 -22.00 7.93 0.82
N THR A 178 -22.40 7.10 -0.15
CA THR A 178 -23.51 6.16 -0.02
C THR A 178 -23.05 4.82 0.54
N ILE A 179 -23.98 4.05 1.11
CA ILE A 179 -23.76 2.67 1.57
C ILE A 179 -23.14 1.82 0.44
N GLY A 180 -22.21 0.94 0.80
CA GLY A 180 -21.50 0.06 -0.14
C GLY A 180 -20.32 0.73 -0.85
N THR A 181 -20.01 1.98 -0.51
CA THR A 181 -18.72 2.62 -0.88
C THR A 181 -17.61 1.98 -0.07
N ARG A 182 -16.50 1.62 -0.71
CA ARG A 182 -15.30 1.13 -0.02
C ARG A 182 -14.19 2.16 -0.06
N ILE A 183 -13.29 2.10 0.92
CA ILE A 183 -12.17 3.01 1.07
C ILE A 183 -10.87 2.24 0.85
N MET A 184 -10.01 2.79 0.02
CA MET A 184 -8.64 2.36 -0.18
C MET A 184 -7.69 3.48 0.21
N ALA A 185 -6.67 3.18 1.00
CA ALA A 185 -5.63 4.13 1.39
C ALA A 185 -4.24 3.65 0.94
N PHE A 186 -3.55 4.48 0.17
CA PHE A 186 -2.17 4.26 -0.27
C PHE A 186 -1.36 5.44 0.22
N CYS A 187 -0.71 5.29 1.36
CA CYS A 187 -0.04 6.41 2.02
C CYS A 187 0.94 5.93 3.09
N ASP A 188 1.65 6.86 3.73
CA ASP A 188 2.44 6.56 4.91
C ASP A 188 1.56 5.93 6.03
N TRP A 189 2.16 5.14 6.92
CA TRP A 189 1.41 4.44 7.96
C TRP A 189 0.64 5.37 8.92
N ARG A 190 1.13 6.59 9.13
CA ARG A 190 0.48 7.59 9.99
C ARG A 190 -0.83 8.05 9.34
N ASP A 191 -0.80 8.42 8.07
CA ASP A 191 -1.97 8.83 7.31
C ASP A 191 -2.93 7.66 7.07
N PHE A 192 -2.41 6.45 6.83
CA PHE A 192 -3.21 5.23 6.70
C PHE A 192 -4.04 4.98 7.96
N SER A 193 -3.39 5.01 9.13
CA SER A 193 -4.05 4.84 10.43
C SER A 193 -5.05 5.95 10.72
N ARG A 194 -4.73 7.20 10.32
CA ARG A 194 -5.63 8.35 10.45
C ARG A 194 -6.89 8.18 9.63
N ILE A 195 -6.79 7.82 8.34
CA ILE A 195 -7.97 7.61 7.47
C ILE A 195 -8.81 6.46 8.02
N LYS A 196 -8.16 5.35 8.40
CA LYS A 196 -8.86 4.19 8.97
C LYS A 196 -9.68 4.56 10.19
N ARG A 197 -9.10 5.34 11.13
CA ARG A 197 -9.81 5.84 12.31
C ARG A 197 -11.02 6.70 11.91
N ILE A 198 -10.86 7.64 10.98
CA ILE A 198 -11.95 8.52 10.53
C ILE A 198 -13.07 7.73 9.83
N ALA A 199 -12.71 6.73 9.02
CA ALA A 199 -13.65 5.83 8.37
C ALA A 199 -14.49 5.07 9.41
N ARG A 200 -13.85 4.47 10.42
CA ARG A 200 -14.54 3.76 11.52
C ARG A 200 -15.46 4.69 12.32
N GLN A 201 -15.01 5.90 12.63
CA GLN A 201 -15.82 6.91 13.30
C GLN A 201 -17.04 7.36 12.46
N SER A 202 -16.97 7.15 11.15
CA SER A 202 -18.04 7.46 10.20
C SER A 202 -18.90 6.23 9.85
N GLY A 203 -18.71 5.11 10.56
CA GLY A 203 -19.55 3.90 10.47
C GLY A 203 -19.10 2.84 9.48
N TYR A 204 -17.93 2.99 8.85
CA TYR A 204 -17.39 1.96 7.95
C TYR A 204 -16.91 0.73 8.72
N ALA A 205 -17.25 -0.44 8.19
CA ALA A 205 -16.74 -1.71 8.70
C ALA A 205 -15.26 -1.89 8.36
N ASN A 206 -14.58 -2.82 9.04
CA ASN A 206 -13.15 -3.08 8.77
C ASN A 206 -12.95 -3.62 7.35
N GLU A 207 -13.89 -4.41 6.87
CA GLU A 207 -13.87 -5.03 5.56
C GLU A 207 -14.02 -3.98 4.44
N GLU A 208 -14.70 -2.86 4.73
CA GLU A 208 -14.89 -1.76 3.79
C GLU A 208 -13.66 -0.83 3.67
N PHE A 209 -12.63 -1.04 4.50
CA PHE A 209 -11.39 -0.27 4.48
C PHE A 209 -10.18 -1.17 4.21
N GLN A 210 -9.39 -0.85 3.19
CA GLN A 210 -8.17 -1.57 2.85
C GLN A 210 -7.10 -0.65 2.28
N GLY A 211 -5.95 -1.19 1.91
CA GLY A 211 -4.90 -0.47 1.21
C GLY A 211 -3.50 -0.88 1.65
N ILE A 212 -2.52 -0.04 1.35
CA ILE A 212 -1.10 -0.31 1.56
C ILE A 212 -0.48 0.85 2.33
N GLY A 213 0.08 0.53 3.49
CA GLY A 213 0.84 1.47 4.33
C GLY A 213 2.33 1.42 3.97
N ILE A 214 2.92 2.60 3.76
CA ILE A 214 4.32 2.75 3.36
C ILE A 214 5.17 3.27 4.53
N GLY A 215 6.41 2.78 4.63
CA GLY A 215 7.37 3.15 5.66
C GLY A 215 7.20 2.34 6.95
N GLU A 216 7.72 2.89 8.05
CA GLU A 216 7.63 2.25 9.36
C GLU A 216 6.22 2.37 9.92
N LYS A 217 5.68 1.22 10.35
CA LYS A 217 4.44 1.17 11.10
C LYS A 217 4.76 1.45 12.57
N GLU A 218 4.26 2.55 13.09
CA GLU A 218 4.34 2.83 14.54
C GLU A 218 3.52 1.78 15.31
N GLU A 219 4.21 0.80 15.86
CA GLU A 219 3.61 -0.14 16.79
C GLU A 219 3.36 0.55 18.13
N ARG A 220 2.22 0.26 18.74
CA ARG A 220 1.81 0.83 20.02
C ARG A 220 1.53 -0.26 21.04
N VAL A 221 1.72 0.06 22.30
CA VAL A 221 1.34 -0.75 23.45
C VAL A 221 0.19 -0.06 24.16
N PHE A 222 -0.86 -0.83 24.45
CA PHE A 222 -1.98 -0.44 25.29
C PHE A 222 -1.75 -0.96 26.71
N CYS A 223 -1.62 -0.07 27.68
CA CYS A 223 -1.47 -0.46 29.08
C CYS A 223 -2.80 -1.02 29.63
N ALA A 224 -2.84 -2.29 30.02
CA ALA A 224 -4.04 -2.90 30.58
C ALA A 224 -4.44 -2.31 31.96
N HIS A 225 -3.51 -1.65 32.65
CA HIS A 225 -3.76 -1.04 33.97
C HIS A 225 -4.40 0.35 33.88
N CYS A 226 -3.82 1.27 33.10
CA CYS A 226 -4.28 2.66 33.02
C CYS A 226 -4.88 3.06 31.66
N TYR A 227 -4.97 2.12 30.72
CA TYR A 227 -5.53 2.30 29.37
C TYR A 227 -4.79 3.32 28.49
N GLU A 228 -3.54 3.64 28.84
CA GLU A 228 -2.70 4.55 28.05
C GLU A 228 -2.15 3.84 26.80
N MET A 229 -2.11 4.57 25.68
CA MET A 229 -1.49 4.13 24.43
C MET A 229 -0.11 4.78 24.30
N GLN A 230 0.93 3.97 24.10
CA GLN A 230 2.32 4.44 24.07
C GLN A 230 3.10 3.73 22.96
N PRO A 231 4.19 4.32 22.42
CA PRO A 231 5.02 3.66 21.42
C PRO A 231 5.57 2.32 21.94
N LYS A 232 5.58 1.30 21.08
CA LYS A 232 6.17 0.00 21.41
C LYS A 232 7.68 0.03 21.22
N PRO A 233 8.48 -0.36 22.22
CA PRO A 233 9.93 -0.50 22.04
C PRO A 233 10.30 -1.76 21.25
N ASN A 234 11.57 -1.84 20.86
CA ASN A 234 12.18 -3.06 20.33
C ASN A 234 12.45 -4.04 21.49
N GLY A 235 11.39 -4.64 22.03
CA GLY A 235 11.46 -5.56 23.16
C GLY A 235 10.08 -6.11 23.54
N SER A 236 10.06 -7.06 24.47
CA SER A 236 8.83 -7.63 25.04
C SER A 236 8.46 -7.01 26.38
N GLU A 237 9.23 -6.05 26.90
CA GLU A 237 9.01 -5.43 28.20
C GLU A 237 9.17 -3.91 28.11
N MET A 238 8.39 -3.17 28.90
CA MET A 238 8.52 -1.72 29.04
C MET A 238 7.81 -1.21 30.29
N ASP A 239 8.19 -0.05 30.81
CA ASP A 239 7.39 0.64 31.82
C ASP A 239 6.30 1.50 31.17
N CYS A 240 5.12 1.55 31.78
CA CYS A 240 4.07 2.45 31.33
C CYS A 240 4.49 3.91 31.54
N VAL A 241 4.48 4.72 30.47
CA VAL A 241 4.89 6.13 30.53
C VAL A 241 3.97 7.00 31.40
N ARG A 242 2.76 6.50 31.72
CA ARG A 242 1.77 7.20 32.53
C ARG A 242 1.68 6.71 33.96
N CYS A 243 1.49 5.40 34.18
CA CYS A 243 1.30 4.86 35.54
C CYS A 243 2.57 4.26 36.15
N GLY A 244 3.66 4.13 35.37
CA GLY A 244 4.92 3.55 35.83
C GLY A 244 4.91 2.04 36.05
N SER A 245 3.77 1.35 35.81
CA SER A 245 3.73 -0.11 35.96
C SER A 245 4.65 -0.80 34.96
N PRO A 246 5.44 -1.80 35.38
CA PRO A 246 6.21 -2.64 34.46
C PRO A 246 5.24 -3.48 33.63
N LEU A 247 5.39 -3.45 32.31
CA LEU A 247 4.52 -4.13 31.36
C LEU A 247 5.27 -5.23 30.62
N LEU A 248 4.67 -6.42 30.57
CA LEU A 248 5.01 -7.46 29.61
C LEU A 248 4.12 -7.29 28.38
N ILE A 249 4.74 -7.06 27.22
CA ILE A 249 4.09 -6.80 25.94
C ILE A 249 3.70 -8.14 25.30
N SER A 250 2.42 -8.30 24.98
CA SER A 250 1.93 -9.47 24.27
C SER A 250 2.60 -9.62 22.90
N ASN A 251 2.82 -10.85 22.47
CA ASN A 251 3.19 -11.16 21.09
C ASN A 251 2.01 -11.03 20.10
N HIS A 252 0.79 -10.86 20.60
CA HIS A 252 -0.42 -10.70 19.81
C HIS A 252 -0.80 -9.22 19.66
N TYR A 253 -0.96 -8.77 18.41
CA TYR A 253 -1.50 -7.44 18.09
C TYR A 253 -3.03 -7.46 18.15
N SER A 254 -3.65 -6.48 18.80
CA SER A 254 -5.11 -6.29 18.82
C SER A 254 -5.56 -5.40 17.66
N PRO A 255 -6.30 -5.91 16.66
CA PRO A 255 -6.83 -5.08 15.58
C PRO A 255 -7.89 -4.08 16.06
N ARG A 256 -8.55 -4.37 17.18
CA ARG A 256 -9.55 -3.49 17.79
C ARG A 256 -8.89 -2.26 18.42
N LEU A 257 -7.82 -2.46 19.18
CA LEU A 257 -7.08 -1.38 19.85
C LEU A 257 -6.01 -0.73 18.98
N GLU A 258 -5.66 -1.39 17.87
CA GLU A 258 -4.53 -1.02 17.02
C GLU A 258 -3.21 -0.92 17.80
N ALA A 259 -3.02 -1.87 18.72
CA ALA A 259 -1.88 -1.96 19.62
C ALA A 259 -1.67 -3.40 20.11
N PHE A 260 -0.47 -3.68 20.59
CA PHE A 260 -0.18 -4.82 21.45
C PHE A 260 -0.67 -4.53 22.87
N MET A 261 -1.04 -5.55 23.62
CA MET A 261 -1.49 -5.38 25.00
C MET A 261 -0.29 -5.50 25.95
N GLY A 262 -0.11 -4.51 26.81
CA GLY A 262 0.87 -4.55 27.90
C GLY A 262 0.18 -4.95 29.20
N TYR A 263 0.48 -6.14 29.71
CA TYR A 263 -0.02 -6.62 31.01
C TYR A 263 0.96 -6.23 32.11
N VAL A 264 0.45 -5.94 33.30
CA VAL A 264 1.32 -5.69 34.46
C VAL A 264 2.15 -6.94 34.72
N ASN A 265 3.47 -6.78 34.70
CA ASN A 265 4.40 -7.85 35.06
C ASN A 265 4.41 -7.96 36.58
N VAL A 266 3.76 -8.99 37.11
CA VAL A 266 3.69 -9.28 38.55
C VAL A 266 4.74 -10.33 38.88
N ASN A 267 6.01 -10.01 38.65
CA ASN A 267 7.12 -10.81 39.15
C ASN A 267 7.60 -10.16 40.46
N GLU A 268 6.98 -10.57 41.57
CA GLU A 268 7.53 -10.49 42.93
C GLU A 268 8.45 -11.69 43.19
#